data_AF-A0A1Y6EIG7-F1
#
_entry.id   AF-A0A1Y6EIG7-F1
#
_cell.length_a   1.000
_cell.length_b   1.000
_cell.length_c   1.000
_cell.angle_alpha   90.00
_cell.angle_beta   90.00
_cell.angle_gamma   90.00
#
_symmetry.space_group_name_H-M   'P 1'
#
loop_
_entity.id
_entity.type
_entity.pdbx_description
1 polymer ?
#
loop_
_entity_poly.entity_id
_entity_poly.type
_entity_poly.pdbx_seq_one_letter_code
_entity_poly.pdbx_strand_id
1 'polypeptide(L)'
;MGAPMKFEPISSAAQNLDQSVASDCGELAVGCSDAAGQIQRATDQMQRQISELGRLEDYVVSLEADQRQIADSTDEAKLLSARACEQLDAGAERVNSAVTEFRSVIDLVARLGTHVTNFASVMEQVQQVSQSIEQIAKTTNMLALNAAIEAERAGDAGRTFAVVAAEVKKLAQNTRSATDEIRRSIGSLSTEAAGLVTEIQSGVEQSGRAEAQFETITDALHDATHLVALLDDQSDRIAQSSAMVHANGAKVREALDRVVGSVRDNGATLNRTRDSILTMENVSNRMFNAVISAGVSPQDSAIVDLAASVRDEFVGLAEAALARGELTMEQLFDTNYVRVPGSNPERFRTSLCDWADAHWRPLFDRTVAQHPEIKMSSAGDMNGFLPTHITECSRAPTGDLEHDTAHCRNGRILFDDVDAAAKRSSAPFFMSVYRQEGDGTNYVTVRNVYMPAIINGRRWGDVEVAYQL
;
A
#
# COMPACT_ATOMS: atom_id res chain seq x y z
N MET A 1 -49.94 -58.79 6.43
CA MET A 1 -48.72 -59.61 6.38
C MET A 1 -48.27 -59.70 4.93
N GLY A 2 -47.40 -58.78 4.49
CA GLY A 2 -46.68 -58.94 3.22
C GLY A 2 -45.48 -59.83 3.49
N ALA A 3 -45.24 -60.83 2.64
CA ALA A 3 -44.09 -61.72 2.77
C ALA A 3 -42.77 -60.90 2.76
N PRO A 4 -41.77 -61.27 3.57
CA PRO A 4 -40.46 -60.61 3.53
C PRO A 4 -39.91 -60.74 2.11
N MET A 5 -39.51 -59.61 1.52
CA MET A 5 -38.86 -59.57 0.22
C MET A 5 -37.48 -60.22 0.38
N LYS A 6 -37.41 -61.55 0.19
CA LYS A 6 -36.15 -62.28 0.23
C LYS A 6 -35.30 -61.80 -0.95
N PHE A 7 -34.10 -61.32 -0.64
CA PHE A 7 -33.10 -61.05 -1.66
C PHE A 7 -32.76 -62.37 -2.36
N GLU A 8 -32.95 -62.45 -3.67
CA GLU A 8 -32.48 -63.58 -4.47
C GLU A 8 -31.01 -63.32 -4.83
N PRO A 9 -30.09 -64.27 -4.56
CA PRO A 9 -28.68 -64.11 -4.89
C PRO A 9 -28.50 -63.78 -6.36
N ILE A 10 -27.56 -62.88 -6.67
CA ILE A 10 -27.29 -62.48 -8.05
C ILE A 10 -26.79 -63.71 -8.82
N SER A 11 -27.57 -64.19 -9.80
CA SER A 11 -27.14 -65.28 -10.66
C SER A 11 -25.97 -64.82 -11.53
N SER A 12 -24.85 -65.54 -11.53
CA SER A 12 -23.70 -65.20 -12.37
C SER A 12 -24.10 -65.23 -13.85
N ALA A 13 -24.05 -64.08 -14.51
CA ALA A 13 -24.24 -64.02 -15.96
C ALA A 13 -23.01 -64.62 -16.65
N ALA A 14 -23.25 -65.21 -17.83
CA ALA A 14 -22.27 -65.99 -18.59
C ALA A 14 -20.88 -65.34 -18.71
N GLN A 15 -19.85 -66.19 -18.70
CA GLN A 15 -18.38 -65.96 -18.69
C GLN A 15 -17.77 -65.00 -19.74
N ASN A 16 -18.56 -64.18 -20.45
CA ASN A 16 -18.14 -63.37 -21.60
C ASN A 16 -18.17 -61.85 -21.37
N LEU A 17 -18.54 -61.34 -20.19
CA LEU A 17 -18.43 -59.92 -19.87
C LEU A 17 -17.12 -59.65 -19.10
N ASP A 18 -16.35 -58.68 -19.57
CA ASP A 18 -15.06 -58.31 -19.00
C ASP A 18 -15.26 -57.75 -17.58
N GLN A 19 -14.63 -58.39 -16.59
CA GLN A 19 -14.70 -58.01 -15.18
C GLN A 19 -14.03 -56.66 -14.90
N SER A 20 -13.18 -56.18 -15.83
CA SER A 20 -12.55 -54.86 -15.77
C SER A 20 -13.56 -53.71 -15.78
N VAL A 21 -14.72 -53.87 -16.43
CA VAL A 21 -15.68 -52.76 -16.66
C VAL A 21 -16.22 -52.17 -15.35
N ALA A 22 -16.46 -52.99 -14.33
CA ALA A 22 -16.88 -52.50 -13.01
C ALA A 22 -15.73 -51.73 -12.33
N SER A 23 -14.49 -52.20 -12.45
CA SER A 23 -13.33 -51.51 -11.92
C SER A 23 -13.12 -50.16 -12.63
N ASP A 24 -13.17 -50.15 -13.96
CA ASP A 24 -12.99 -48.97 -14.79
C ASP A 24 -14.07 -47.91 -14.52
N CYS A 25 -15.33 -48.32 -14.33
CA CYS A 25 -16.40 -47.39 -13.94
C CYS A 25 -16.20 -46.82 -12.53
N GLY A 26 -15.66 -47.61 -11.60
CA GLY A 26 -15.31 -47.14 -10.27
C GLY A 26 -14.16 -46.14 -10.30
N GLU A 27 -13.07 -46.47 -11.00
CA GLU A 27 -11.92 -45.58 -11.19
C GLU A 27 -12.30 -44.28 -11.89
N LEU A 28 -13.17 -44.34 -12.90
CA LEU A 28 -13.68 -43.16 -13.59
C LEU A 28 -14.52 -42.27 -12.67
N ALA A 29 -15.38 -42.83 -11.82
CA ALA A 29 -16.19 -42.05 -10.87
C ALA A 29 -15.29 -41.29 -9.89
N VAL A 30 -14.24 -41.94 -9.37
CA VAL A 30 -13.25 -41.31 -8.49
C VAL A 30 -12.47 -40.22 -9.21
N GLY A 31 -12.00 -40.51 -10.43
CA GLY A 31 -11.29 -39.52 -11.26
C GLY A 31 -12.15 -38.29 -11.56
N CYS A 32 -13.47 -38.47 -11.74
CA CYS A 32 -14.41 -37.35 -11.87
C CYS A 32 -14.47 -36.52 -10.58
N SER A 33 -14.63 -37.16 -9.43
CA SER A 33 -14.70 -36.48 -8.14
C SER A 33 -13.42 -35.66 -7.84
N ASP A 34 -12.25 -36.23 -8.12
CA ASP A 34 -10.97 -35.52 -8.00
C ASP A 34 -10.88 -34.30 -8.92
N ALA A 35 -11.26 -34.48 -10.19
CA ALA A 35 -11.24 -33.40 -11.16
C ALA A 35 -12.26 -32.29 -10.81
N ALA A 36 -13.44 -32.64 -10.29
CA ALA A 36 -14.42 -31.68 -9.79
C ALA A 36 -13.86 -30.85 -8.62
N GLY A 37 -13.15 -31.49 -7.69
CA GLY A 37 -12.46 -30.80 -6.58
C GLY A 37 -11.36 -29.85 -7.07
N GLN A 38 -10.58 -30.25 -8.07
CA GLN A 38 -9.57 -29.37 -8.68
C GLN A 38 -10.20 -28.16 -9.38
N ILE A 39 -11.31 -28.37 -10.10
CA ILE A 39 -12.05 -27.28 -10.77
C ILE A 39 -12.65 -26.30 -9.77
N GLN A 40 -13.19 -26.77 -8.63
CA GLN A 40 -13.68 -25.88 -7.58
C GLN A 40 -12.55 -24.97 -7.08
N ARG A 41 -11.38 -25.53 -6.75
CA ARG A 41 -10.22 -24.74 -6.28
C ARG A 41 -9.78 -23.71 -7.33
N ALA A 42 -9.78 -24.09 -8.61
CA ALA A 42 -9.47 -23.18 -9.71
C ALA A 42 -10.50 -22.05 -9.82
N THR A 43 -11.79 -22.36 -9.64
CA THR A 43 -12.88 -21.38 -9.64
C THR A 43 -12.75 -20.38 -8.48
N ASP A 44 -12.45 -20.86 -7.27
CA ASP A 44 -12.20 -20.00 -6.11
C ASP A 44 -10.96 -19.12 -6.32
N GLN A 45 -9.94 -19.64 -7.00
CA GLN A 45 -8.77 -18.85 -7.40
C GLN A 45 -9.12 -17.76 -8.42
N MET A 46 -9.95 -18.04 -9.43
CA MET A 46 -10.43 -17.03 -10.38
C MET A 46 -11.18 -15.91 -9.67
N GLN A 47 -12.05 -16.24 -8.71
CA GLN A 47 -12.82 -15.23 -7.96
C GLN A 47 -11.92 -14.30 -7.12
N ARG A 48 -10.86 -14.88 -6.51
CA ARG A 48 -9.83 -14.08 -5.83
C ARG A 48 -9.08 -13.17 -6.80
N GLN A 49 -8.72 -13.67 -7.99
CA GLN A 49 -8.06 -12.85 -9.01
C GLN A 49 -8.92 -11.68 -9.49
N ILE A 50 -10.24 -11.86 -9.67
CA ILE A 50 -11.15 -10.76 -10.00
C ILE A 50 -11.12 -9.67 -8.92
N SER A 51 -11.10 -10.07 -7.65
CA SER A 51 -11.08 -9.14 -6.52
C SER A 51 -9.76 -8.34 -6.48
N GLU A 52 -8.63 -9.01 -6.71
CA GLU A 52 -7.32 -8.34 -6.80
C GLU A 52 -7.21 -7.41 -8.02
N LEU A 53 -7.79 -7.79 -9.16
CA LEU A 53 -7.85 -6.92 -10.35
C LEU A 53 -8.68 -5.66 -10.09
N GLY A 54 -9.79 -5.75 -9.35
CA GLY A 54 -10.57 -4.57 -8.95
C GLY A 54 -9.75 -3.59 -8.11
N ARG A 55 -8.89 -4.09 -7.21
CA ARG A 55 -7.97 -3.23 -6.43
C ARG A 55 -6.93 -2.55 -7.32
N LEU A 56 -6.47 -3.22 -8.38
CA LEU A 56 -5.54 -2.63 -9.36
C LEU A 56 -6.23 -1.53 -10.18
N GLU A 57 -7.51 -1.68 -10.51
CA GLU A 57 -8.30 -0.61 -11.16
C GLU A 57 -8.38 0.64 -10.26
N ASP A 58 -8.66 0.46 -8.96
CA ASP A 58 -8.69 1.57 -8.00
C ASP A 58 -7.34 2.31 -7.94
N TYR A 59 -6.21 1.59 -7.95
CA TYR A 59 -4.89 2.22 -8.00
C TYR A 59 -4.64 3.00 -9.29
N VAL A 60 -5.12 2.52 -10.44
CA VAL A 60 -5.00 3.25 -11.71
C VAL A 60 -5.81 4.54 -11.67
N VAL A 61 -7.01 4.52 -11.08
CA VAL A 61 -7.83 5.73 -10.90
C VAL A 61 -7.14 6.74 -9.98
N SER A 62 -6.57 6.28 -8.86
CA SER A 62 -5.79 7.13 -7.96
C SER A 62 -4.58 7.74 -8.67
N LEU A 63 -3.84 6.93 -9.44
CA LEU A 63 -2.69 7.39 -10.21
C LEU A 63 -3.08 8.50 -11.20
N GLU A 64 -4.22 8.40 -11.86
CA GLU A 64 -4.70 9.45 -12.77
C GLU A 64 -5.04 10.75 -12.04
N ALA A 65 -5.59 10.66 -10.84
CA ALA A 65 -5.83 11.85 -10.00
C ALA A 65 -4.51 12.53 -9.63
N ASP A 66 -3.52 11.74 -9.18
CA ASP A 66 -2.18 12.23 -8.86
C ASP A 66 -1.50 12.87 -10.07
N GLN A 67 -1.66 12.28 -11.27
CA GLN A 67 -1.12 12.88 -12.51
C GLN A 67 -1.74 14.24 -12.84
N ARG A 68 -3.05 14.43 -12.63
CA ARG A 68 -3.68 15.74 -12.83
C ARG A 68 -3.12 16.77 -11.85
N GLN A 69 -2.96 16.39 -10.58
CA GLN A 69 -2.37 17.28 -9.58
C GLN A 69 -0.93 17.66 -9.93
N ILE A 70 -0.12 16.72 -10.42
CA ILE A 70 1.25 16.99 -10.88
C ILE A 70 1.24 17.97 -12.05
N ALA A 71 0.34 17.80 -13.02
CA ALA A 71 0.22 18.72 -14.16
C ALA A 71 -0.12 20.14 -13.68
N ASP A 72 -1.13 20.30 -12.82
CA ASP A 72 -1.55 21.59 -12.28
C ASP A 72 -0.41 22.28 -11.50
N SER A 73 0.29 21.52 -10.64
CA SER A 73 1.45 22.03 -9.88
C SER A 73 2.63 22.42 -10.79
N THR A 74 2.81 21.72 -11.90
CA THR A 74 3.87 22.03 -12.87
C THR A 74 3.55 23.31 -13.64
N ASP A 75 2.29 23.52 -14.03
CA ASP A 75 1.85 24.76 -14.65
C ASP A 75 1.95 25.96 -13.69
N GLU A 76 1.61 25.76 -12.40
CA GLU A 76 1.83 26.78 -11.37
C GLU A 76 3.31 27.11 -11.19
N ALA A 77 4.18 26.09 -11.14
CA ALA A 77 5.62 26.29 -11.04
C ALA A 77 6.18 27.10 -12.21
N LYS A 78 5.73 26.85 -13.44
CA LYS A 78 6.11 27.65 -14.63
C LYS A 78 5.68 29.11 -14.51
N LEU A 79 4.44 29.36 -14.09
CA LEU A 79 3.94 30.72 -13.87
C LEU A 79 4.75 31.46 -12.81
N LEU A 80 5.13 30.78 -11.72
CA LEU A 80 5.97 31.35 -10.67
C LEU A 80 7.40 31.62 -11.17
N SER A 81 8.00 30.69 -11.92
CA SER A 81 9.32 30.89 -12.54
C SER A 81 9.33 32.07 -13.50
N ALA A 82 8.31 32.22 -14.35
CA ALA A 82 8.20 33.36 -15.26
C ALA A 82 8.13 34.69 -14.49
N ARG A 83 7.31 34.77 -13.44
CA ARG A 83 7.22 35.96 -12.58
C ARG A 83 8.52 36.24 -11.83
N ALA A 84 9.21 35.21 -11.36
CA ALA A 84 10.50 35.36 -10.70
C ALA A 84 11.55 35.92 -11.67
N CYS A 85 11.56 35.45 -12.92
CA CYS A 85 12.43 35.96 -13.98
C CYS A 85 12.18 37.46 -14.22
N GLU A 86 10.92 37.87 -14.41
CA GLU A 86 10.57 39.30 -14.57
C GLU A 86 11.03 40.15 -13.37
N GLN A 87 10.88 39.64 -12.14
CA GLN A 87 11.32 40.35 -10.94
C GLN A 87 12.84 40.45 -10.83
N LEU A 88 13.57 39.40 -11.22
CA LEU A 88 15.03 39.39 -11.23
C LEU A 88 15.58 40.34 -12.29
N ASP A 89 15.00 40.37 -13.50
CA ASP A 89 15.37 41.29 -14.56
C ASP A 89 15.16 42.76 -14.12
N ALA A 90 13.97 43.06 -13.57
CA ALA A 90 13.70 44.38 -13.00
C ALA A 90 14.63 44.73 -11.82
N GLY A 91 15.03 43.73 -11.03
CA GLY A 91 16.00 43.86 -9.96
C GLY A 91 17.39 44.22 -10.49
N ALA A 92 17.86 43.52 -11.53
CA ALA A 92 19.13 43.76 -12.19
C ALA A 92 19.19 45.16 -12.82
N GLU A 93 18.12 45.61 -13.47
CA GLU A 93 18.03 46.98 -14.01
C GLU A 93 18.14 48.04 -12.91
N ARG A 94 17.47 47.85 -11.76
CA ARG A 94 17.55 48.77 -10.62
C ARG A 94 18.94 48.80 -10.00
N VAL A 95 19.60 47.64 -9.84
CA VAL A 95 20.97 47.57 -9.32
C VAL A 95 21.94 48.26 -10.28
N ASN A 96 21.86 48.01 -11.58
CA ASN A 96 22.70 48.68 -12.58
C ASN A 96 22.51 50.21 -12.59
N SER A 97 21.28 50.67 -12.41
CA SER A 97 20.97 52.10 -12.27
C SER A 97 21.60 52.67 -10.98
N ALA A 98 21.46 51.96 -9.86
CA ALA A 98 22.06 52.37 -8.59
C ALA A 98 23.60 52.42 -8.65
N VAL A 99 24.24 51.45 -9.30
CA VAL A 99 25.70 51.46 -9.55
C VAL A 99 26.11 52.68 -10.35
N THR A 100 25.34 53.04 -11.38
CA THR A 100 25.63 54.20 -12.24
C THR A 100 25.50 55.52 -11.46
N GLU A 101 24.43 55.70 -10.67
CA GLU A 101 24.26 56.85 -9.80
C GLU A 101 25.37 56.92 -8.74
N PHE A 102 25.71 55.78 -8.14
CA PHE A 102 26.75 55.72 -7.11
C PHE A 102 28.12 56.12 -7.66
N ARG A 103 28.48 55.69 -8.88
CA ARG A 103 29.71 56.15 -9.56
C ARG A 103 29.75 57.67 -9.74
N SER A 104 28.61 58.33 -9.98
CA SER A 104 28.55 59.80 -10.02
C SER A 104 28.85 60.42 -8.65
N VAL A 105 28.47 59.78 -7.55
CA VAL A 105 28.81 60.23 -6.19
C VAL A 105 30.30 60.09 -5.94
N ILE A 106 30.92 58.98 -6.35
CA ILE A 106 32.37 58.76 -6.23
C ILE A 106 33.15 59.87 -6.95
N ASP A 107 32.76 60.17 -8.19
CA ASP A 107 33.37 61.25 -8.97
C ASP A 107 33.19 62.63 -8.31
N LEU A 108 32.02 62.90 -7.73
CA LEU A 108 31.77 64.15 -6.99
C LEU A 108 32.69 64.27 -5.76
N VAL A 109 32.83 63.20 -4.97
CA VAL A 109 33.71 63.16 -3.79
C VAL A 109 35.18 63.36 -4.18
N ALA A 110 35.63 62.73 -5.27
CA ALA A 110 36.98 62.91 -5.79
C ALA A 110 37.25 64.35 -6.26
N ARG A 111 36.29 64.98 -6.94
CA ARG A 111 36.36 66.40 -7.33
C ARG A 111 36.39 67.31 -6.11
N LEU A 112 35.57 67.03 -5.08
CA LEU A 112 35.57 67.79 -3.84
C LEU A 112 36.95 67.73 -3.14
N GLY A 113 37.57 66.55 -3.09
CA GLY A 113 38.92 66.36 -2.55
C GLY A 113 39.97 67.23 -3.24
N THR A 114 39.88 67.32 -4.57
CA THR A 114 40.75 68.20 -5.37
C THR A 114 40.52 69.68 -5.03
N HIS A 115 39.27 70.12 -4.90
CA HIS A 115 38.93 71.50 -4.55
C HIS A 115 39.43 71.89 -3.15
N VAL A 116 39.28 71.01 -2.16
CA VAL A 116 39.77 71.24 -0.79
C VAL A 116 41.30 71.32 -0.76
N THR A 117 41.99 70.47 -1.51
CA THR A 117 43.46 70.50 -1.62
C THR A 117 43.94 71.83 -2.21
N ASN A 118 43.28 72.29 -3.27
CA ASN A 118 43.56 73.60 -3.87
C ASN A 118 43.26 74.75 -2.89
N PHE A 119 42.15 74.68 -2.15
CA PHE A 119 41.79 75.66 -1.13
C PHE A 119 42.84 75.76 -0.03
N ALA A 120 43.33 74.61 0.48
CA ALA A 120 44.42 74.58 1.46
C ALA A 120 45.70 75.25 0.94
N SER A 121 46.07 75.01 -0.32
CA SER A 121 47.22 75.66 -0.95
C SER A 121 47.07 77.18 -1.06
N VAL A 122 45.87 77.67 -1.41
CA VAL A 122 45.57 79.11 -1.44
C VAL A 122 45.68 79.72 -0.05
N MET A 123 45.16 79.05 1.00
CA MET A 123 45.28 79.52 2.38
C MET A 123 46.73 79.67 2.82
N GLU A 124 47.60 78.74 2.43
CA GLU A 124 49.04 78.80 2.72
C GLU A 124 49.71 80.02 2.04
N GLN A 125 49.33 80.33 0.80
CA GLN A 125 49.80 81.54 0.12
C GLN A 125 49.34 82.82 0.83
N VAL A 126 48.08 82.89 1.26
CA VAL A 126 47.58 84.08 1.99
C VAL A 126 48.28 84.21 3.34
N GLN A 127 48.59 83.09 4.02
CA GLN A 127 49.38 83.11 5.25
C GLN A 127 50.78 83.71 5.03
N GLN A 128 51.45 83.32 3.94
CA GLN A 128 52.79 83.83 3.58
C GLN A 128 52.77 85.34 3.28
N VAL A 129 51.74 85.80 2.56
CA VAL A 129 51.53 87.23 2.27
C VAL A 129 51.26 88.00 3.56
N SER A 130 50.38 87.49 4.44
CA SER A 130 50.08 88.13 5.73
C SER A 130 51.33 88.25 6.62
N GLN A 131 52.18 87.22 6.66
CA GLN A 131 53.44 87.26 7.39
C GLN A 131 54.43 88.31 6.83
N SER A 132 54.43 88.49 5.52
CA SER A 132 55.24 89.50 4.85
C SER A 132 54.75 90.92 5.21
N ILE A 133 53.44 91.13 5.25
CA ILE A 133 52.83 92.41 5.68
C ILE A 133 53.13 92.68 7.16
N GLU A 134 53.08 91.66 8.02
CA GLU A 134 53.44 91.80 9.44
C GLU A 134 54.89 92.26 9.61
N GLN A 135 55.81 91.71 8.82
CA GLN A 135 57.22 92.09 8.82
C GLN A 135 57.43 93.52 8.32
N ILE A 136 56.69 93.94 7.29
CA ILE A 136 56.68 95.35 6.82
C ILE A 136 56.17 96.26 7.94
N ALA A 137 55.02 95.95 8.53
CA ALA A 137 54.45 96.73 9.64
C ALA A 137 55.40 96.82 10.84
N LYS A 138 56.12 95.74 11.18
CA LYS A 138 57.17 95.75 12.20
C LYS A 138 58.31 96.69 11.86
N THR A 139 58.78 96.67 10.62
CA THR A 139 59.85 97.55 10.13
C THR A 139 59.38 99.01 10.12
N THR A 140 58.18 99.28 9.64
CA THR A 140 57.55 100.62 9.63
C THR A 140 57.37 101.16 11.05
N ASN A 141 56.93 100.33 12.00
CA ASN A 141 56.82 100.72 13.41
C ASN A 141 58.18 101.08 14.02
N MET A 142 59.25 100.33 13.68
CA MET A 142 60.61 100.64 14.11
C MET A 142 61.13 101.94 13.49
N LEU A 143 60.90 102.17 12.19
CA LEU A 143 61.26 103.41 11.50
C LEU A 143 60.53 104.61 12.09
N ALA A 144 59.23 104.47 12.34
CA ALA A 144 58.40 105.51 12.95
C ALA A 144 58.84 105.82 14.38
N LEU A 145 59.24 104.81 15.15
CA LEU A 145 59.81 105.01 16.50
C LEU A 145 61.13 105.78 16.43
N ASN A 146 62.04 105.41 15.53
CA ASN A 146 63.31 106.12 15.34
C ASN A 146 63.07 107.57 14.89
N ALA A 147 62.11 107.81 13.99
CA ALA A 147 61.73 109.14 13.56
C ALA A 147 61.11 109.98 14.69
N ALA A 148 60.29 109.37 15.56
CA ALA A 148 59.72 110.05 16.72
C ALA A 148 60.80 110.46 17.74
N ILE A 149 61.79 109.59 17.98
CA ILE A 149 62.95 109.88 18.84
C ILE A 149 63.75 111.05 18.29
N GLU A 150 64.06 111.05 16.99
CA GLU A 150 64.84 112.13 16.37
C GLU A 150 64.05 113.45 16.29
N ALA A 151 62.72 113.38 16.13
CA ALA A 151 61.83 114.53 16.19
C ALA A 151 61.78 115.17 17.59
N GLU A 152 61.77 114.38 18.67
CA GLU A 152 61.93 114.92 20.04
C GLU A 152 63.31 115.54 20.24
N ARG A 153 64.35 114.92 19.69
CA ARG A 153 65.74 115.40 19.80
C ARG A 153 65.97 116.75 19.13
N ALA A 154 65.19 117.07 18.09
CA ALA A 154 65.21 118.35 17.39
C ALA A 154 64.43 119.49 18.09
N GLY A 155 63.77 119.22 19.23
CA GLY A 155 63.03 120.23 20.00
C GLY A 155 61.87 120.86 19.23
N ASP A 156 61.70 122.19 19.31
CA ASP A 156 60.58 122.91 18.70
C ASP A 156 60.50 122.76 17.16
N ALA A 157 61.65 122.57 16.49
CA ALA A 157 61.71 122.38 15.04
C ALA A 157 61.18 121.00 14.59
N GLY A 158 61.17 120.00 15.48
CA GLY A 158 60.73 118.63 15.18
C GLY A 158 59.25 118.34 15.47
N ARG A 159 58.51 119.29 16.04
CA ARG A 159 57.16 119.05 16.60
C ARG A 159 56.15 118.52 15.57
N THR A 160 56.17 119.01 14.34
CA THR A 160 55.31 118.53 13.24
C THR A 160 55.72 117.12 12.77
N PHE A 161 57.02 116.82 12.74
CA PHE A 161 57.52 115.48 12.42
C PHE A 161 57.16 114.45 13.49
N ALA A 162 57.15 114.84 14.77
CA ALA A 162 56.75 113.96 15.88
C ALA A 162 55.28 113.49 15.73
N VAL A 163 54.37 114.38 15.30
CA VAL A 163 52.95 114.03 15.06
C VAL A 163 52.82 113.03 13.91
N VAL A 164 53.52 113.25 12.79
CA VAL A 164 53.51 112.32 11.64
C VAL A 164 54.10 110.97 12.05
N ALA A 165 55.22 110.95 12.79
CA ALA A 165 55.84 109.72 13.27
C ALA A 165 54.91 108.94 14.21
N ALA A 166 54.17 109.62 15.10
CA ALA A 166 53.17 108.99 15.95
C ALA A 166 52.01 108.36 15.15
N GLU A 167 51.53 109.02 14.10
CA GLU A 167 50.46 108.49 13.25
C GLU A 167 50.93 107.29 12.41
N VAL A 168 52.15 107.34 11.86
CA VAL A 168 52.77 106.20 11.14
C VAL A 168 52.98 105.01 12.09
N LYS A 169 53.41 105.26 13.32
CA LYS A 169 53.55 104.23 14.36
C LYS A 169 52.20 103.56 14.66
N LYS A 170 51.16 104.36 14.86
CA LYS A 170 49.79 103.87 15.08
C LYS A 170 49.27 103.06 13.89
N LEU A 171 49.49 103.52 12.67
CA LEU A 171 49.11 102.80 11.45
C LEU A 171 49.82 101.45 11.37
N ALA A 172 51.13 101.40 11.66
CA ALA A 172 51.90 100.17 11.68
C ALA A 172 51.44 99.19 12.77
N GLN A 173 51.03 99.67 13.95
CA GLN A 173 50.42 98.85 14.99
C GLN A 173 49.07 98.29 14.56
N ASN A 174 48.21 99.11 13.97
CA ASN A 174 46.92 98.67 13.43
C ASN A 174 47.09 97.61 12.32
N THR A 175 48.05 97.81 11.41
CA THR A 175 48.38 96.83 10.37
C THR A 175 48.81 95.51 10.98
N ARG A 176 49.65 95.52 12.03
CA ARG A 176 50.06 94.30 12.74
C ARG A 176 48.85 93.58 13.36
N SER A 177 47.98 94.30 14.07
CA SER A 177 46.77 93.71 14.66
C SER A 177 45.86 93.08 13.60
N ALA A 178 45.69 93.73 12.45
CA ALA A 178 44.93 93.18 11.33
C ALA A 178 45.59 91.91 10.75
N THR A 179 46.92 91.90 10.55
CA THR A 179 47.62 90.69 10.08
C THR A 179 47.57 89.53 11.09
N ASP A 180 47.54 89.83 12.39
CA ASP A 180 47.36 88.81 13.43
C ASP A 180 45.97 88.19 13.43
N GLU A 181 44.94 88.97 13.10
CA GLU A 181 43.56 88.49 12.95
C GLU A 181 43.40 87.64 11.69
N ILE A 182 44.02 88.06 10.57
CA ILE A 182 44.11 87.25 9.34
C ILE A 182 44.80 85.91 9.64
N ARG A 183 45.93 85.93 10.34
CA ARG A 183 46.67 84.70 10.71
C ARG A 183 45.81 83.74 11.52
N ARG A 184 45.06 84.24 12.52
CA ARG A 184 44.14 83.42 13.31
C ARG A 184 43.01 82.82 12.46
N SER A 185 42.43 83.63 11.57
CA SER A 185 41.35 83.18 10.68
C SER A 185 41.83 82.10 9.71
N ILE A 186 43.01 82.27 9.11
CA ILE A 186 43.62 81.25 8.23
C ILE A 186 43.96 79.98 9.00
N GLY A 187 44.47 80.09 10.23
CA GLY A 187 44.72 78.92 11.08
C GLY A 187 43.45 78.09 11.33
N SER A 188 42.30 78.76 11.57
CA SER A 188 41.00 78.10 11.70
C SER A 188 40.57 77.42 10.40
N LEU A 189 40.64 78.14 9.27
CA LEU A 189 40.26 77.62 7.94
C LEU A 189 41.15 76.45 7.50
N SER A 190 42.45 76.48 7.83
CA SER A 190 43.38 75.39 7.55
C SER A 190 43.05 74.13 8.37
N THR A 191 42.65 74.31 9.63
CA THR A 191 42.20 73.21 10.49
C THR A 191 40.90 72.59 9.96
N GLU A 192 39.93 73.41 9.56
CA GLU A 192 38.69 72.92 8.92
C GLU A 192 38.96 72.21 7.60
N ALA A 193 39.83 72.75 6.75
CA ALA A 193 40.23 72.11 5.49
C ALA A 193 40.89 70.74 5.72
N ALA A 194 41.77 70.63 6.71
CA ALA A 194 42.40 69.36 7.09
C ALA A 194 41.37 68.33 7.57
N GLY A 195 40.38 68.75 8.37
CA GLY A 195 39.26 67.90 8.77
C GLY A 195 38.45 67.40 7.57
N LEU A 196 38.13 68.29 6.62
CA LEU A 196 37.40 67.93 5.40
C LEU A 196 38.17 66.93 4.53
N VAL A 197 39.50 67.04 4.43
CA VAL A 197 40.33 66.06 3.71
C VAL A 197 40.20 64.66 4.33
N THR A 198 40.22 64.55 5.66
CA THR A 198 40.04 63.26 6.35
C THR A 198 38.65 62.68 6.09
N GLU A 199 37.60 63.50 6.14
CA GLU A 199 36.23 63.05 5.81
C GLU A 199 36.11 62.57 4.36
N ILE A 200 36.73 63.27 3.41
CA ILE A 200 36.76 62.88 1.99
C ILE A 200 37.50 61.56 1.79
N GLN A 201 38.65 61.36 2.44
CA GLN A 201 39.38 60.08 2.38
C GLN A 201 38.51 58.93 2.91
N SER A 202 37.82 59.12 4.03
CA SER A 202 36.88 58.13 4.55
C SER A 202 35.71 57.87 3.58
N GLY A 203 35.20 58.91 2.92
CA GLY A 203 34.16 58.81 1.90
C GLY A 203 34.60 58.00 0.67
N VAL A 204 35.85 58.16 0.23
CA VAL A 204 36.44 57.37 -0.87
C VAL A 204 36.57 55.89 -0.47
N GLU A 205 37.08 55.60 0.73
CA GLU A 205 37.18 54.21 1.22
C GLU A 205 35.81 53.54 1.39
N GLN A 206 34.81 54.26 1.92
CA GLN A 206 33.43 53.78 2.01
C GLN A 206 32.84 53.50 0.63
N SER A 207 33.13 54.36 -0.34
CA SER A 207 32.66 54.20 -1.71
C SER A 207 33.24 52.96 -2.39
N GLY A 208 34.54 52.70 -2.21
CA GLY A 208 35.18 51.49 -2.76
C GLY A 208 34.59 50.21 -2.17
N ARG A 209 34.23 50.21 -0.87
CA ARG A 209 33.52 49.08 -0.25
C ARG A 209 32.12 48.88 -0.81
N ALA A 210 31.39 49.97 -1.07
CA ALA A 210 30.06 49.91 -1.66
C ALA A 210 30.10 49.37 -3.11
N GLU A 211 31.10 49.74 -3.90
CA GLU A 211 31.28 49.20 -5.26
C GLU A 211 31.46 47.67 -5.25
N ALA A 212 32.33 47.14 -4.38
CA ALA A 212 32.51 45.70 -4.21
C ALA A 212 31.22 44.97 -3.75
N GLN A 213 30.39 45.64 -2.92
CA GLN A 213 29.10 45.10 -2.52
C GLN A 213 28.11 45.05 -3.68
N PHE A 214 28.10 46.05 -4.57
CA PHE A 214 27.25 46.02 -5.75
C PHE A 214 27.64 44.93 -6.75
N GLU A 215 28.94 44.67 -6.94
CA GLU A 215 29.42 43.54 -7.74
C GLU A 215 28.87 42.22 -7.17
N THR A 216 28.99 42.02 -5.86
CA THR A 216 28.46 40.81 -5.19
C THR A 216 26.94 40.66 -5.37
N ILE A 217 26.18 41.76 -5.32
CA ILE A 217 24.72 41.74 -5.54
C ILE A 217 24.41 41.39 -7.01
N THR A 218 25.18 41.90 -7.95
CA THR A 218 25.00 41.65 -9.38
C THR A 218 25.26 40.17 -9.71
N ASP A 219 26.32 39.60 -9.16
CA ASP A 219 26.62 38.17 -9.29
C ASP A 219 25.50 37.30 -8.70
N ALA A 220 25.02 37.65 -7.49
CA ALA A 220 23.92 36.93 -6.85
C ALA A 220 22.61 36.99 -7.66
N LEU A 221 22.32 38.10 -8.34
CA LEU A 221 21.17 38.22 -9.25
C LEU A 221 21.35 37.33 -10.48
N HIS A 222 22.56 37.29 -11.06
CA HIS A 222 22.85 36.42 -12.20
C HIS A 222 22.68 34.94 -11.84
N ASP A 223 23.19 34.52 -10.69
CA ASP A 223 23.03 33.17 -10.17
C ASP A 223 21.54 32.82 -9.94
N ALA A 224 20.77 33.76 -9.39
CA ALA A 224 19.33 33.59 -9.19
C ALA A 224 18.59 33.40 -10.53
N THR A 225 18.92 34.20 -11.56
CA THR A 225 18.34 34.06 -12.90
C THR A 225 18.66 32.69 -13.50
N HIS A 226 19.91 32.22 -13.35
CA HIS A 226 20.30 30.89 -13.81
C HIS A 226 19.53 29.77 -13.08
N LEU A 227 19.34 29.88 -11.75
CA LEU A 227 18.55 28.91 -10.99
C LEU A 227 17.07 28.88 -11.42
N VAL A 228 16.47 30.03 -11.71
CA VAL A 228 15.09 30.10 -12.23
C VAL A 228 14.99 29.45 -13.60
N ALA A 229 15.97 29.64 -14.49
CA ALA A 229 16.00 28.96 -15.79
C ALA A 229 16.11 27.43 -15.66
N LEU A 230 16.90 26.93 -14.71
CA LEU A 230 16.97 25.49 -14.40
C LEU A 230 15.63 24.95 -13.87
N LEU A 231 14.91 25.73 -13.05
CA LEU A 231 13.59 25.36 -12.56
C LEU A 231 12.56 25.28 -13.70
N ASP A 232 12.64 26.17 -14.68
CA ASP A 232 11.78 26.15 -15.87
C ASP A 232 12.02 24.89 -16.72
N ASP A 233 13.28 24.55 -17.03
CA ASP A 233 13.64 23.30 -17.73
C ASP A 233 13.18 22.05 -16.96
N GLN A 234 13.38 22.03 -15.64
CA GLN A 234 12.93 20.93 -14.81
C GLN A 234 11.40 20.79 -14.83
N SER A 235 10.67 21.91 -14.84
CA SER A 235 9.21 21.91 -14.94
C SER A 235 8.74 21.35 -16.30
N ASP A 236 9.41 21.70 -17.40
CA ASP A 236 9.15 21.10 -18.71
C ASP A 236 9.37 19.59 -18.72
N ARG A 237 10.45 19.11 -18.10
CA ARG A 237 10.75 17.67 -18.00
C ARG A 237 9.72 16.93 -17.14
N ILE A 238 9.24 17.54 -16.06
CA ILE A 238 8.17 16.96 -15.23
C ILE A 238 6.87 16.86 -16.03
N ALA A 239 6.49 17.90 -16.78
CA ALA A 239 5.30 17.89 -17.63
C ALA A 239 5.35 16.77 -18.68
N GLN A 240 6.50 16.60 -19.36
CA GLN A 240 6.69 15.51 -20.32
C GLN A 240 6.60 14.12 -19.66
N SER A 241 7.24 13.95 -18.50
CA SER A 241 7.18 12.71 -17.73
C SER A 241 5.75 12.37 -17.32
N SER A 242 5.01 13.35 -16.82
CA SER A 242 3.61 13.20 -16.43
C SER A 242 2.73 12.78 -17.61
N ALA A 243 2.91 13.39 -18.78
CA ALA A 243 2.20 13.00 -20.00
C ALA A 243 2.48 11.53 -20.40
N MET A 244 3.73 11.07 -20.27
CA MET A 244 4.09 9.67 -20.52
C MET A 244 3.46 8.71 -19.49
N VAL A 245 3.46 9.08 -18.21
CA VAL A 245 2.82 8.26 -17.16
C VAL A 245 1.32 8.16 -17.39
N HIS A 246 0.65 9.25 -17.76
CA HIS A 246 -0.76 9.25 -18.13
C HIS A 246 -1.05 8.30 -19.31
N ALA A 247 -0.24 8.37 -20.39
CA ALA A 247 -0.38 7.46 -21.53
C ALA A 247 -0.16 5.99 -21.16
N ASN A 248 0.77 5.71 -20.24
CA ASN A 248 1.00 4.36 -19.73
C ASN A 248 -0.15 3.89 -18.82
N GLY A 249 -0.71 4.77 -17.99
CA GLY A 249 -1.90 4.48 -17.18
C GLY A 249 -3.08 4.02 -18.03
N ALA A 250 -3.33 4.69 -19.16
CA ALA A 250 -4.36 4.28 -20.11
C ALA A 250 -4.11 2.88 -20.69
N LYS A 251 -2.85 2.53 -21.02
CA LYS A 251 -2.48 1.18 -21.50
C LYS A 251 -2.64 0.12 -20.41
N VAL A 252 -2.32 0.45 -19.16
CA VAL A 252 -2.50 -0.45 -18.02
C VAL A 252 -3.98 -0.75 -17.82
N ARG A 253 -4.85 0.27 -17.88
CA ARG A 253 -6.31 0.07 -17.83
C ARG A 253 -6.79 -0.89 -18.92
N GLU A 254 -6.40 -0.65 -20.17
CA GLU A 254 -6.79 -1.51 -21.28
C GLU A 254 -6.29 -2.96 -21.09
N ALA A 255 -5.09 -3.13 -20.52
CA ALA A 255 -4.57 -4.45 -20.17
C ALA A 255 -5.36 -5.12 -19.04
N LEU A 256 -5.75 -4.37 -18.01
CA LEU A 256 -6.59 -4.87 -16.93
C LEU A 256 -7.96 -5.32 -17.45
N ASP A 257 -8.61 -4.53 -18.29
CA ASP A 257 -9.90 -4.89 -18.90
C ASP A 257 -9.81 -6.22 -19.67
N ARG A 258 -8.74 -6.41 -20.44
CA ARG A 258 -8.50 -7.69 -21.14
C ARG A 258 -8.28 -8.85 -20.19
N VAL A 259 -7.54 -8.65 -19.10
CA VAL A 259 -7.29 -9.71 -18.10
C VAL A 259 -8.59 -10.05 -17.36
N VAL A 260 -9.39 -9.06 -16.97
CA VAL A 260 -10.71 -9.26 -16.36
C VAL A 260 -11.63 -10.07 -17.28
N GLY A 261 -11.66 -9.72 -18.57
CA GLY A 261 -12.39 -10.49 -19.59
C GLY A 261 -11.93 -11.94 -19.65
N SER A 262 -10.62 -12.18 -19.75
CA SER A 262 -10.03 -13.52 -19.80
C SER A 262 -10.31 -14.35 -18.55
N VAL A 263 -10.23 -13.76 -17.35
CA VAL A 263 -10.55 -14.45 -16.08
C VAL A 263 -12.02 -14.85 -16.03
N ARG A 264 -12.94 -13.99 -16.51
CA ARG A 264 -14.37 -14.32 -16.60
C ARG A 264 -14.63 -15.46 -17.59
N ASP A 265 -13.99 -15.43 -18.76
CA ASP A 265 -14.12 -16.49 -19.77
C ASP A 265 -13.57 -17.83 -19.26
N ASN A 266 -12.45 -17.80 -18.53
CA ASN A 266 -11.90 -18.98 -17.86
C ASN A 266 -12.85 -19.51 -16.79
N GLY A 267 -13.43 -18.64 -15.95
CA GLY A 267 -14.44 -19.03 -14.96
C GLY A 267 -15.67 -19.69 -15.59
N ALA A 268 -16.18 -19.14 -16.69
CA ALA A 268 -17.28 -19.73 -17.44
C ALA A 268 -16.90 -21.11 -18.05
N THR A 269 -15.66 -21.27 -18.49
CA THR A 269 -15.16 -22.54 -19.01
C THR A 269 -15.01 -23.58 -17.91
N LEU A 270 -14.45 -23.21 -16.75
CA LEU A 270 -14.34 -24.08 -15.58
C LEU A 270 -15.71 -24.56 -15.10
N ASN A 271 -16.72 -23.70 -15.05
CA ASN A 271 -18.08 -24.09 -14.72
C ASN A 271 -18.64 -25.13 -15.70
N ARG A 272 -18.48 -24.91 -17.02
CA ARG A 272 -18.90 -25.90 -18.03
C ARG A 272 -18.14 -27.23 -17.91
N THR A 273 -16.85 -27.19 -17.58
CA THR A 273 -16.06 -28.39 -17.33
C THR A 273 -16.55 -29.11 -16.07
N ARG A 274 -16.88 -28.39 -14.99
CA ARG A 274 -17.47 -28.95 -13.78
C ARG A 274 -18.75 -29.72 -14.08
N ASP A 275 -19.68 -29.09 -14.79
CA ASP A 275 -20.98 -29.71 -15.14
C ASP A 275 -20.78 -30.99 -15.98
N SER A 276 -19.81 -30.97 -16.90
CA SER A 276 -19.45 -32.13 -17.71
C SER A 276 -18.89 -33.28 -16.85
N ILE A 277 -18.06 -32.95 -15.86
CA ILE A 277 -17.47 -33.94 -14.95
C ILE A 277 -18.52 -34.54 -14.02
N LEU A 278 -19.42 -33.72 -13.46
CA LEU A 278 -20.55 -34.21 -12.67
C LEU A 278 -21.47 -35.11 -13.49
N THR A 279 -21.68 -34.78 -14.77
CA THR A 279 -22.43 -35.64 -15.70
C THR A 279 -21.71 -36.97 -15.92
N MET A 280 -20.39 -36.94 -16.12
CA MET A 280 -19.57 -38.13 -16.32
C MET A 280 -19.55 -39.03 -15.08
N GLU A 281 -19.44 -38.46 -13.89
CA GLU A 281 -19.54 -39.16 -12.60
C GLU A 281 -20.88 -39.90 -12.46
N ASN A 282 -21.98 -39.20 -12.77
CA ASN A 282 -23.32 -39.78 -12.75
C ASN A 282 -23.48 -40.93 -13.76
N VAL A 283 -22.94 -40.79 -14.97
CA VAL A 283 -22.96 -41.87 -15.98
C VAL A 283 -22.13 -43.05 -15.51
N SER A 284 -20.94 -42.80 -14.94
CA SER A 284 -20.04 -43.83 -14.42
C SER A 284 -20.68 -44.63 -13.29
N ASN A 285 -21.31 -43.96 -12.32
CA ASN A 285 -22.03 -44.60 -11.23
C ASN A 285 -23.24 -45.41 -11.73
N ARG A 286 -23.98 -44.91 -12.74
CA ARG A 286 -25.07 -45.66 -13.37
C ARG A 286 -24.58 -46.91 -14.09
N MET A 287 -23.47 -46.82 -14.82
CA MET A 287 -22.86 -47.96 -15.50
C MET A 287 -22.33 -48.98 -14.50
N PHE A 288 -21.63 -48.53 -13.46
CA PHE A 288 -21.16 -49.36 -12.36
C PHE A 288 -22.30 -50.17 -11.74
N ASN A 289 -23.39 -49.50 -11.34
CA ASN A 289 -24.56 -50.14 -10.75
C ASN A 289 -25.20 -51.17 -11.71
N ALA A 290 -25.29 -50.85 -13.01
CA ALA A 290 -25.85 -51.76 -14.01
C ALA A 290 -24.98 -53.01 -14.24
N VAL A 291 -23.65 -52.86 -14.26
CA VAL A 291 -22.70 -53.99 -14.45
C VAL A 291 -22.76 -54.94 -13.26
N ILE A 292 -22.82 -54.42 -12.04
CA ILE A 292 -22.94 -55.28 -10.85
C ILE A 292 -24.32 -55.94 -10.79
N SER A 293 -25.40 -55.19 -11.07
CA SER A 293 -26.76 -55.75 -11.12
C SER A 293 -26.92 -56.87 -12.15
N ALA A 294 -26.09 -56.89 -13.20
CA ALA A 294 -26.05 -57.95 -14.21
C ALA A 294 -25.22 -59.18 -13.80
N GLY A 295 -24.60 -59.20 -12.60
CA GLY A 295 -23.82 -60.34 -12.10
C GLY A 295 -22.47 -60.54 -12.79
N VAL A 296 -21.89 -59.46 -13.34
CA VAL A 296 -20.64 -59.50 -14.12
C VAL A 296 -19.38 -59.56 -13.23
N SER A 297 -19.44 -59.05 -11.99
CA SER A 297 -18.35 -59.12 -11.02
C SER A 297 -18.68 -60.06 -9.87
N PRO A 298 -18.09 -61.27 -9.82
CA PRO A 298 -18.35 -62.23 -8.75
C PRO A 298 -17.91 -61.75 -7.36
N GLN A 299 -16.82 -60.97 -7.29
CA GLN A 299 -16.31 -60.44 -6.03
C GLN A 299 -17.24 -59.36 -5.46
N ASP A 300 -17.68 -58.41 -6.29
CA ASP A 300 -18.65 -57.39 -5.86
C ASP A 300 -20.01 -58.02 -5.54
N SER A 301 -20.44 -59.02 -6.32
CA SER A 301 -21.70 -59.76 -6.07
C SER A 301 -21.67 -60.49 -4.72
N ALA A 302 -20.53 -61.07 -4.33
CA ALA A 302 -20.37 -61.69 -3.02
C ALA A 302 -20.48 -60.68 -1.87
N ILE A 303 -20.01 -59.46 -2.05
CA ILE A 303 -20.18 -58.38 -1.07
C ILE A 303 -21.64 -57.90 -1.03
N VAL A 304 -22.35 -57.88 -2.15
CA VAL A 304 -23.80 -57.62 -2.19
C VAL A 304 -24.56 -58.72 -1.42
N ASP A 305 -24.25 -60.00 -1.64
CA ASP A 305 -24.85 -61.10 -0.89
C ASP A 305 -24.57 -60.99 0.62
N LEU A 306 -23.34 -60.62 0.99
CA LEU A 306 -22.96 -60.37 2.36
C LEU A 306 -23.75 -59.18 2.96
N ALA A 307 -23.83 -58.05 2.25
CA ALA A 307 -24.58 -56.88 2.70
C ALA A 307 -26.07 -57.20 2.86
N ALA A 308 -26.65 -58.06 2.01
CA ALA A 308 -28.01 -58.56 2.18
C ALA A 308 -28.14 -59.38 3.48
N SER A 309 -27.16 -60.24 3.80
CA SER A 309 -27.17 -61.00 5.06
C SER A 309 -27.04 -60.10 6.30
N VAL A 310 -26.20 -59.06 6.24
CA VAL A 310 -26.05 -58.06 7.30
C VAL A 310 -27.34 -57.27 7.47
N ARG A 311 -28.00 -56.87 6.37
CA ARG A 311 -29.31 -56.21 6.40
C ARG A 311 -30.37 -57.11 7.05
N ASP A 312 -30.42 -58.39 6.68
CA ASP A 312 -31.40 -59.34 7.23
C ASP A 312 -31.20 -59.53 8.74
N GLU A 313 -29.96 -59.63 9.22
CA GLU A 313 -29.66 -59.67 10.67
C GLU A 313 -30.00 -58.35 11.36
N PHE A 314 -29.66 -57.21 10.76
CA PHE A 314 -29.99 -55.86 11.25
C PHE A 314 -31.51 -55.67 11.45
N VAL A 315 -32.29 -56.03 10.44
CA VAL A 315 -33.77 -55.98 10.49
C VAL A 315 -34.28 -56.98 11.52
N GLY A 316 -33.76 -58.21 11.53
CA GLY A 316 -34.17 -59.25 12.47
C GLY A 316 -33.95 -58.88 13.94
N LEU A 317 -32.83 -58.22 14.27
CA LEU A 317 -32.55 -57.71 15.61
C LEU A 317 -33.58 -56.67 16.06
N ALA A 318 -33.93 -55.74 15.18
CA ALA A 318 -34.92 -54.71 15.47
C ALA A 318 -36.33 -55.29 15.61
N GLU A 319 -36.75 -56.17 14.69
CA GLU A 319 -38.07 -56.82 14.75
C GLU A 319 -38.21 -57.72 15.99
N ALA A 320 -37.15 -58.42 16.38
CA ALA A 320 -37.15 -59.22 17.60
C ALA A 320 -37.24 -58.34 18.86
N ALA A 321 -36.57 -57.19 18.90
CA ALA A 321 -36.67 -56.24 20.01
C ALA A 321 -38.06 -55.56 20.09
N LEU A 322 -38.66 -55.24 18.94
CA LEU A 322 -40.06 -54.78 18.86
C LEU A 322 -41.02 -55.83 19.42
N ALA A 323 -40.82 -57.11 19.08
CA ALA A 323 -41.64 -58.22 19.58
C ALA A 323 -41.48 -58.44 21.10
N ARG A 324 -40.31 -58.16 21.67
CA ARG A 324 -40.03 -58.24 23.12
C ARG A 324 -40.44 -56.97 23.89
N GLY A 325 -40.82 -55.89 23.18
CA GLY A 325 -41.14 -54.59 23.80
C GLY A 325 -39.92 -53.81 24.31
N GLU A 326 -38.71 -54.20 23.90
CA GLU A 326 -37.44 -53.53 24.25
C GLU A 326 -37.18 -52.29 23.37
N LEU A 327 -37.85 -52.23 22.22
CA LEU A 327 -37.81 -51.13 21.27
C LEU A 327 -39.25 -50.83 20.82
N THR A 328 -39.55 -49.57 20.52
CA THR A 328 -40.85 -49.15 19.95
C THR A 328 -40.70 -48.64 18.53
N MET A 329 -41.78 -48.69 17.75
CA MET A 329 -41.81 -48.10 16.41
C MET A 329 -41.60 -46.58 16.43
N GLU A 330 -41.93 -45.90 17.53
CA GLU A 330 -41.69 -44.47 17.70
C GLU A 330 -40.19 -44.19 17.84
N GLN A 331 -39.49 -44.94 18.71
CA GLN A 331 -38.04 -44.81 18.88
C GLN A 331 -37.28 -45.15 17.59
N LEU A 332 -37.70 -46.21 16.89
CA LEU A 332 -37.04 -46.66 15.66
C LEU A 332 -37.12 -45.60 14.54
N PHE A 333 -38.21 -44.84 14.47
CA PHE A 333 -38.43 -43.81 13.45
C PHE A 333 -38.34 -42.38 14.00
N ASP A 334 -37.63 -42.21 15.11
CA ASP A 334 -37.41 -40.92 15.76
C ASP A 334 -36.46 -40.05 14.93
N THR A 335 -37.02 -38.98 14.33
CA THR A 335 -36.26 -37.97 13.58
C THR A 335 -36.03 -36.69 14.39
N ASN A 336 -36.22 -36.72 15.71
CA ASN A 336 -35.91 -35.59 16.58
C ASN A 336 -34.40 -35.57 16.90
N TYR A 337 -33.61 -35.07 15.95
CA TYR A 337 -32.16 -35.01 16.05
C TYR A 337 -31.71 -33.98 17.09
N VAL A 338 -31.30 -34.44 18.27
CA VAL A 338 -30.79 -33.58 19.35
C VAL A 338 -29.28 -33.43 19.20
N ARG A 339 -28.82 -32.20 18.92
CA ARG A 339 -27.40 -31.87 18.70
C ARG A 339 -26.55 -32.25 19.92
N VAL A 340 -25.41 -32.89 19.67
CA VAL A 340 -24.36 -33.18 20.66
C VAL A 340 -23.41 -31.99 20.72
N PRO A 341 -23.36 -31.24 21.83
CA PRO A 341 -22.45 -30.10 21.95
C PRO A 341 -20.98 -30.54 21.90
N GLY A 342 -20.14 -29.71 21.29
CA GLY A 342 -18.69 -29.92 21.28
C GLY A 342 -18.18 -30.91 20.24
N SER A 343 -18.99 -31.31 19.25
CA SER A 343 -18.51 -32.06 18.09
C SER A 343 -18.26 -31.15 16.87
N ASN A 344 -17.28 -31.52 16.05
CA ASN A 344 -16.98 -30.84 14.79
C ASN A 344 -16.43 -31.85 13.76
N PRO A 345 -17.23 -32.43 12.83
CA PRO A 345 -18.56 -31.96 12.40
C PRO A 345 -19.70 -32.18 13.40
N GLU A 346 -20.86 -31.59 13.11
CA GLU A 346 -22.04 -31.69 13.96
C GLU A 346 -22.56 -33.14 14.07
N ARG A 347 -22.88 -33.55 15.29
CA ARG A 347 -23.46 -34.84 15.63
C ARG A 347 -24.77 -34.67 16.37
N PHE A 348 -25.62 -35.67 16.29
CA PHE A 348 -26.95 -35.71 16.86
C PHE A 348 -27.18 -37.05 17.56
N ARG A 349 -28.12 -37.06 18.51
CA ARG A 349 -28.68 -38.28 19.10
C ARG A 349 -30.19 -38.28 18.96
N THR A 350 -30.76 -39.48 18.88
CA THR A 350 -32.20 -39.74 18.97
C THR A 350 -32.44 -40.78 20.05
N SER A 351 -33.70 -41.07 20.36
CA SER A 351 -34.07 -42.12 21.32
C SER A 351 -33.66 -43.54 20.89
N LEU A 352 -33.24 -43.73 19.63
CA LEU A 352 -32.74 -44.99 19.08
C LEU A 352 -31.26 -45.26 19.43
N CYS A 353 -30.45 -44.21 19.64
CA CYS A 353 -28.99 -44.31 19.65
C CYS A 353 -28.46 -45.30 20.70
N ASP A 354 -28.92 -45.26 21.94
CA ASP A 354 -28.43 -46.16 23.00
C ASP A 354 -28.73 -47.63 22.68
N TRP A 355 -29.91 -47.90 22.13
CA TRP A 355 -30.30 -49.25 21.72
C TRP A 355 -29.50 -49.71 20.50
N ALA A 356 -29.31 -48.84 19.50
CA ALA A 356 -28.50 -49.10 18.31
C ALA A 356 -27.03 -49.38 18.65
N ASP A 357 -26.46 -48.59 19.56
CA ASP A 357 -25.10 -48.76 20.08
C ASP A 357 -24.91 -50.13 20.76
N ALA A 358 -25.95 -50.63 21.45
CA ALA A 358 -25.90 -51.93 22.14
C ALA A 358 -26.18 -53.14 21.23
N HIS A 359 -26.99 -52.99 20.18
CA HIS A 359 -27.51 -54.13 19.41
C HIS A 359 -27.05 -54.17 17.95
N TRP A 360 -26.96 -53.03 17.27
CA TRP A 360 -26.51 -52.97 15.87
C TRP A 360 -25.00 -52.77 15.74
N ARG A 361 -24.35 -52.06 16.66
CA ARG A 361 -22.89 -51.90 16.64
C ARG A 361 -22.14 -53.24 16.68
N PRO A 362 -22.48 -54.22 17.54
CA PRO A 362 -21.77 -55.49 17.56
C PRO A 362 -21.89 -56.29 16.24
N LEU A 363 -23.01 -56.11 15.52
CA LEU A 363 -23.17 -56.67 14.17
C LEU A 363 -22.18 -56.03 13.20
N PHE A 364 -22.13 -54.69 13.15
CA PHE A 364 -21.21 -53.98 12.26
C PHE A 364 -19.74 -54.26 12.58
N ASP A 365 -19.37 -54.30 13.86
CA ASP A 365 -18.02 -54.63 14.32
C ASP A 365 -17.63 -56.06 13.89
N ARG A 366 -18.55 -57.02 14.03
CA ARG A 366 -18.34 -58.40 13.55
C ARG A 366 -18.14 -58.45 12.04
N THR A 367 -18.96 -57.74 11.28
CA THR A 367 -18.87 -57.70 9.81
C THR A 367 -17.50 -57.22 9.36
N VAL A 368 -16.99 -56.12 9.92
CA VAL A 368 -15.65 -55.60 9.60
C VAL A 368 -14.54 -56.55 10.09
N ALA A 369 -14.69 -57.15 11.27
CA ALA A 369 -13.68 -58.05 11.83
C ALA A 369 -13.56 -59.39 11.07
N GLN A 370 -14.65 -59.88 10.48
CA GLN A 370 -14.70 -61.16 9.75
C GLN A 370 -14.26 -61.04 8.29
N HIS A 371 -14.31 -59.83 7.71
CA HIS A 371 -14.07 -59.57 6.30
C HIS A 371 -13.07 -58.40 6.11
N PRO A 372 -11.76 -58.69 5.93
CA PRO A 372 -10.70 -57.67 5.83
C PRO A 372 -10.88 -56.65 4.69
N GLU A 373 -11.60 -57.02 3.64
CA GLU A 373 -11.97 -56.17 2.50
C GLU A 373 -12.98 -55.09 2.88
N ILE A 374 -13.80 -55.31 3.92
CA ILE A 374 -14.78 -54.34 4.40
C ILE A 374 -14.07 -53.30 5.26
N LYS A 375 -14.22 -52.04 4.88
CA LYS A 375 -13.68 -50.90 5.63
C LYS A 375 -14.69 -50.35 6.61
N MET A 376 -15.97 -50.37 6.25
CA MET A 376 -17.05 -49.93 7.13
C MET A 376 -18.32 -50.73 6.93
N SER A 377 -19.06 -50.89 8.03
CA SER A 377 -20.45 -51.31 8.00
C SER A 377 -21.26 -50.36 8.89
N SER A 378 -22.38 -49.89 8.38
CA SER A 378 -23.23 -48.93 9.08
C SER A 378 -24.68 -49.02 8.62
N ALA A 379 -25.55 -48.18 9.15
CA ALA A 379 -26.90 -48.00 8.64
C ALA A 379 -27.33 -46.55 8.83
N GLY A 380 -27.94 -45.99 7.80
CA GLY A 380 -28.47 -44.62 7.81
C GLY A 380 -29.97 -44.61 7.61
N ASP A 381 -30.68 -43.79 8.38
CA ASP A 381 -32.12 -43.60 8.18
C ASP A 381 -32.44 -42.90 6.85
N MET A 382 -33.72 -42.65 6.57
CA MET A 382 -34.15 -41.97 5.33
C MET A 382 -33.61 -40.55 5.15
N ASN A 383 -33.10 -39.91 6.21
CA ASN A 383 -32.48 -38.59 6.17
C ASN A 383 -30.95 -38.66 6.22
N GLY A 384 -30.36 -39.86 6.19
CA GLY A 384 -28.90 -40.05 6.26
C GLY A 384 -28.33 -40.01 7.68
N PHE A 385 -29.18 -40.06 8.71
CA PHE A 385 -28.71 -40.08 10.10
C PHE A 385 -28.21 -41.48 10.49
N LEU A 386 -26.99 -41.55 11.03
CA LEU A 386 -26.37 -42.81 11.47
C LEU A 386 -26.52 -42.99 12.99
N PRO A 387 -27.51 -43.74 13.51
CA PRO A 387 -27.75 -43.86 14.95
C PRO A 387 -26.59 -44.52 15.72
N THR A 388 -25.82 -45.38 15.04
CA THR A 388 -24.56 -45.97 15.49
C THR A 388 -23.63 -46.17 14.28
N HIS A 389 -22.39 -46.55 14.53
CA HIS A 389 -21.42 -46.99 13.54
C HIS A 389 -20.54 -48.09 14.17
N ILE A 390 -19.58 -48.68 13.45
CA ILE A 390 -18.49 -49.48 14.06
C ILE A 390 -17.82 -48.73 15.22
N THR A 391 -17.27 -49.48 16.17
CA THR A 391 -16.64 -48.97 17.39
C THR A 391 -15.53 -47.96 17.09
N GLU A 392 -14.72 -48.20 16.06
CA GLU A 392 -13.64 -47.28 15.67
C GLU A 392 -14.12 -45.89 15.21
N CYS A 393 -15.35 -45.83 14.68
CA CYS A 393 -16.00 -44.60 14.23
C CYS A 393 -17.12 -44.13 15.16
N SER A 394 -17.14 -44.68 16.38
CA SER A 394 -18.08 -44.33 17.44
C SER A 394 -17.39 -43.78 18.69
N ARG A 395 -16.23 -43.13 18.53
CA ARG A 395 -15.46 -42.57 19.65
C ARG A 395 -16.13 -41.30 20.20
N ALA A 396 -15.71 -40.90 21.40
CA ALA A 396 -16.14 -39.64 21.99
C ALA A 396 -15.58 -38.45 21.18
N PRO A 397 -16.41 -37.42 20.90
CA PRO A 397 -15.95 -36.25 20.17
C PRO A 397 -15.05 -35.37 21.03
N THR A 398 -14.10 -34.70 20.40
CA THR A 398 -13.17 -33.75 21.05
C THR A 398 -13.37 -32.31 20.59
N GLY A 399 -14.12 -32.10 19.49
CA GLY A 399 -14.31 -30.81 18.84
C GLY A 399 -13.17 -30.44 17.88
N ASP A 400 -12.14 -31.27 17.80
CA ASP A 400 -11.08 -31.17 16.81
C ASP A 400 -11.54 -31.80 15.48
N LEU A 401 -11.39 -31.04 14.38
CA LEU A 401 -11.91 -31.44 13.07
C LEU A 401 -11.30 -32.74 12.56
N GLU A 402 -10.00 -32.95 12.79
CA GLU A 402 -9.25 -34.10 12.30
C GLU A 402 -9.71 -35.38 13.02
N HIS A 403 -9.73 -35.35 14.35
CA HIS A 403 -10.17 -36.48 15.18
C HIS A 403 -11.66 -36.81 14.98
N ASP A 404 -12.54 -35.81 15.01
CA ASP A 404 -13.98 -36.03 14.93
C ASP A 404 -14.40 -36.52 13.54
N THR A 405 -13.78 -36.03 12.46
CA THR A 405 -14.04 -36.52 11.09
C THR A 405 -13.63 -37.99 10.93
N ALA A 406 -12.47 -38.37 11.48
CA ALA A 406 -11.93 -39.73 11.36
C ALA A 406 -12.66 -40.76 12.24
N HIS A 407 -13.06 -40.39 13.46
CA HIS A 407 -13.44 -41.35 14.50
C HIS A 407 -14.84 -41.16 15.09
N CYS A 408 -15.57 -40.11 14.72
CA CYS A 408 -16.86 -39.76 15.33
C CYS A 408 -17.98 -39.68 14.29
N ARG A 409 -18.15 -40.73 13.49
CA ARG A 409 -19.19 -40.78 12.43
C ARG A 409 -20.58 -41.09 12.96
N ASN A 410 -20.70 -41.81 14.08
CA ASN A 410 -22.00 -42.08 14.66
C ASN A 410 -22.68 -40.78 15.13
N GLY A 411 -23.96 -40.65 14.81
CA GLY A 411 -24.75 -39.46 15.06
C GLY A 411 -24.58 -38.36 14.01
N ARG A 412 -23.74 -38.53 12.98
CA ARG A 412 -23.72 -37.58 11.85
C ARG A 412 -24.96 -37.80 10.98
N ILE A 413 -25.30 -36.75 10.22
CA ILE A 413 -26.21 -36.83 9.09
C ILE A 413 -25.36 -36.72 7.83
N LEU A 414 -25.25 -37.82 7.08
CA LEU A 414 -24.53 -37.89 5.80
C LEU A 414 -25.57 -38.09 4.70
N PHE A 415 -25.77 -37.06 3.89
CA PHE A 415 -26.84 -37.03 2.90
C PHE A 415 -26.42 -36.26 1.65
N ASP A 416 -25.44 -36.81 0.94
CA ASP A 416 -25.00 -36.29 -0.35
C ASP A 416 -25.91 -36.75 -1.51
N ASP A 417 -25.56 -36.38 -2.74
CA ASP A 417 -26.36 -36.72 -3.93
C ASP A 417 -26.44 -38.24 -4.18
N VAL A 418 -25.41 -39.00 -3.77
CA VAL A 418 -25.35 -40.47 -3.88
C VAL A 418 -26.26 -41.10 -2.83
N ASP A 419 -26.18 -40.65 -1.58
CA ASP A 419 -27.07 -41.08 -0.49
C ASP A 419 -28.53 -40.85 -0.88
N ALA A 420 -28.84 -39.64 -1.35
CA ALA A 420 -30.18 -39.27 -1.76
C ALA A 420 -30.68 -40.15 -2.95
N ALA A 421 -29.79 -40.52 -3.87
CA ALA A 421 -30.11 -41.45 -4.95
C ALA A 421 -30.39 -42.87 -4.44
N ALA A 422 -29.58 -43.38 -3.50
CA ALA A 422 -29.75 -44.68 -2.87
C ALA A 422 -31.09 -44.78 -2.10
N LYS A 423 -31.41 -43.76 -1.29
CA LYS A 423 -32.68 -43.70 -0.53
C LYS A 423 -33.92 -43.61 -1.43
N ARG A 424 -33.82 -42.98 -2.61
CA ARG A 424 -34.93 -42.94 -3.60
C ARG A 424 -35.07 -44.23 -4.40
N SER A 425 -34.00 -45.02 -4.54
CA SER A 425 -34.02 -46.26 -5.31
C SER A 425 -35.02 -47.26 -4.73
N SER A 426 -35.79 -47.91 -5.61
CA SER A 426 -36.64 -49.06 -5.27
C SER A 426 -36.00 -50.40 -5.67
N ALA A 427 -34.74 -50.39 -6.10
CA ALA A 427 -34.02 -51.60 -6.45
C ALA A 427 -33.69 -52.43 -5.18
N PRO A 428 -33.46 -53.75 -5.30
CA PRO A 428 -33.13 -54.61 -4.17
C PRO A 428 -31.86 -54.18 -3.42
N PHE A 429 -30.94 -53.49 -4.11
CA PHE A 429 -29.75 -52.84 -3.57
C PHE A 429 -29.36 -51.66 -4.47
N PHE A 430 -28.48 -50.79 -4.01
CA PHE A 430 -27.86 -49.74 -4.80
C PHE A 430 -26.36 -49.75 -4.53
N MET A 431 -25.55 -49.51 -5.56
CA MET A 431 -24.09 -49.42 -5.40
C MET A 431 -23.56 -48.11 -5.96
N SER A 432 -22.58 -47.57 -5.26
CA SER A 432 -21.83 -46.42 -5.72
C SER A 432 -20.37 -46.55 -5.33
N VAL A 433 -19.51 -45.90 -6.11
CA VAL A 433 -18.14 -45.61 -5.71
C VAL A 433 -18.11 -44.16 -5.28
N TYR A 434 -17.58 -43.89 -4.09
CA TYR A 434 -17.47 -42.51 -3.61
C TYR A 434 -16.28 -42.33 -2.68
N ARG A 435 -15.97 -41.06 -2.40
CA ARG A 435 -14.86 -40.66 -1.54
C ARG A 435 -15.31 -40.65 -0.10
N GLN A 436 -14.73 -41.54 0.68
CA GLN A 436 -14.93 -41.53 2.11
C GLN A 436 -13.96 -40.55 2.78
N GLU A 437 -14.49 -39.58 3.53
CA GLU A 437 -13.70 -38.64 4.35
C GLU A 437 -12.77 -39.40 5.33
N GLY A 438 -11.47 -39.14 5.27
CA GLY A 438 -10.49 -39.63 6.25
C GLY A 438 -10.30 -38.63 7.38
N ASP A 439 -9.17 -37.92 7.34
CA ASP A 439 -8.74 -36.92 8.34
C ASP A 439 -9.15 -35.47 7.99
N GLY A 440 -10.03 -35.30 6.99
CA GLY A 440 -10.43 -33.99 6.45
C GLY A 440 -9.53 -33.47 5.33
N THR A 441 -8.37 -34.09 5.10
CA THR A 441 -7.44 -33.75 4.00
C THR A 441 -7.19 -34.91 3.04
N ASN A 442 -7.25 -36.15 3.55
CA ASN A 442 -7.11 -37.39 2.81
C ASN A 442 -8.47 -38.10 2.69
N TYR A 443 -8.68 -38.74 1.54
CA TYR A 443 -9.91 -39.46 1.23
C TYR A 443 -9.56 -40.86 0.76
N VAL A 444 -10.38 -41.84 1.16
CA VAL A 444 -10.25 -43.23 0.70
C VAL A 444 -11.38 -43.51 -0.28
N THR A 445 -11.04 -44.05 -1.44
CA THR A 445 -12.03 -44.56 -2.38
C THR A 445 -12.58 -45.87 -1.85
N VAL A 446 -13.90 -45.91 -1.67
CA VAL A 446 -14.61 -47.13 -1.30
C VAL A 446 -15.74 -47.40 -2.28
N ARG A 447 -16.00 -48.69 -2.50
CA ARG A 447 -17.25 -49.16 -3.10
C ARG A 447 -18.23 -49.37 -1.95
N ASN A 448 -19.46 -48.89 -2.08
CA ASN A 448 -20.47 -49.04 -1.04
C ASN A 448 -21.73 -49.70 -1.59
N VAL A 449 -22.25 -50.65 -0.82
CA VAL A 449 -23.53 -51.31 -1.08
C VAL A 449 -24.54 -50.75 -0.12
N TYR A 450 -25.59 -50.11 -0.65
CA TYR A 450 -26.74 -49.63 0.08
C TYR A 450 -27.86 -50.67 -0.02
N MET A 451 -28.20 -51.28 1.10
CA MET A 451 -29.21 -52.33 1.23
C MET A 451 -30.47 -51.80 1.90
N PRO A 452 -31.58 -51.57 1.16
CA PRO A 452 -32.82 -51.07 1.73
C PRO A 452 -33.28 -51.89 2.95
N ALA A 453 -33.47 -51.20 4.07
CA ALA A 453 -33.92 -51.78 5.32
C ALA A 453 -35.40 -51.46 5.55
N ILE A 454 -36.24 -52.51 5.53
CA ILE A 454 -37.68 -52.42 5.81
C ILE A 454 -37.91 -53.16 7.12
N ILE A 455 -38.33 -52.43 8.15
CA ILE A 455 -38.58 -52.97 9.48
C ILE A 455 -40.08 -52.90 9.74
N ASN A 456 -40.70 -54.06 10.04
CA ASN A 456 -42.13 -54.21 10.27
C ASN A 456 -43.01 -53.57 9.17
N GLY A 457 -42.58 -53.71 7.91
CA GLY A 457 -43.29 -53.22 6.73
C GLY A 457 -43.10 -51.74 6.38
N ARG A 458 -42.27 -50.99 7.12
CA ARG A 458 -41.94 -49.59 6.81
C ARG A 458 -40.45 -49.45 6.48
N ARG A 459 -40.11 -48.75 5.38
CA ARG A 459 -38.72 -48.45 5.03
C ARG A 459 -38.12 -47.50 6.08
N TRP A 460 -37.09 -47.98 6.77
CA TRP A 460 -36.35 -47.22 7.79
C TRP A 460 -35.22 -46.41 7.17
N GLY A 461 -34.54 -47.00 6.19
CA GLY A 461 -33.35 -46.44 5.55
C GLY A 461 -32.66 -47.51 4.72
N ASP A 462 -31.35 -47.63 4.88
CA ASP A 462 -30.57 -48.75 4.37
C ASP A 462 -29.41 -49.12 5.31
N VAL A 463 -28.92 -50.33 5.11
CA VAL A 463 -27.67 -50.83 5.68
C VAL A 463 -26.59 -50.67 4.64
N GLU A 464 -25.45 -50.14 5.05
CA GLU A 464 -24.35 -49.79 4.19
C GLU A 464 -23.13 -50.66 4.49
N VAL A 465 -22.52 -51.21 3.45
CA VAL A 465 -21.27 -51.97 3.53
C VAL A 465 -20.29 -51.38 2.53
N ALA A 466 -19.28 -50.68 3.07
CA ALA A 466 -18.22 -50.06 2.30
C ALA A 466 -16.96 -50.93 2.32
N TYR A 467 -16.40 -51.21 1.15
CA TYR A 467 -15.31 -52.15 0.97
C TYR A 467 -14.31 -51.70 -0.09
N GLN A 468 -13.16 -52.35 -0.08
CA GLN A 468 -12.07 -52.15 -1.03
C GLN A 468 -11.53 -53.54 -1.42
N LEU A 469 -11.55 -53.84 -2.72
CA LEU A 469 -11.02 -55.08 -3.30
C LEU A 469 -9.56 -54.95 -3.72
#